data_AF-A0A8S3BNF3-F1
#
_entry.id   AF-A0A8S3BNF3-F1
#
_cell.length_a   1.000
_cell.length_b   1.000
_cell.length_c   1.000
_cell.angle_alpha   90.00
_cell.angle_beta   90.00
_cell.angle_gamma   90.00
#
_symmetry.space_group_name_H-M   'P 1'
#
loop_
_entity.id
_entity.type
_entity.pdbx_description
1 polymer ?
#
loop_
_entity_poly.entity_id
_entity_poly.type
_entity_poly.pdbx_seq_one_letter_code
_entity_poly.pdbx_strand_id
1 'polypeptide(L)' 'YEDNMSLAQWENLKPALLERFTTSDSSLKIFEQLKERKQKLDETISSYHDAVTKLCREYDSSMSQKMMISWLQNGIKDS' A
#
# COMPACT_ATOMS: atom_id res chain seq x y z
N TYR A 1 -0.80 25.59 -38.64
CA TYR A 1 -0.36 24.28 -38.12
C TYR A 1 -0.20 24.42 -36.62
N GLU A 2 -1.32 24.50 -35.93
CA GLU A 2 -1.35 24.45 -34.47
C GLU A 2 -2.18 23.22 -34.10
N ASP A 3 -1.83 22.62 -32.97
CA ASP A 3 -2.61 21.59 -32.26
C ASP A 3 -2.31 20.10 -32.50
N ASN A 4 -1.03 19.75 -32.69
CA ASN A 4 -0.58 18.33 -32.56
C ASN A 4 0.23 18.05 -31.28
N MET A 5 0.55 19.07 -30.48
CA MET A 5 1.32 18.89 -29.24
C MET A 5 0.42 18.40 -28.08
N SER A 6 -0.87 18.74 -28.10
CA SER A 6 -1.82 18.47 -27.01
C SER A 6 -2.28 17.01 -26.94
N LEU A 7 -2.57 16.38 -28.09
CA LEU A 7 -3.14 15.03 -28.16
C LEU A 7 -2.14 13.94 -27.75
N ALA A 8 -0.91 13.98 -28.24
CA ALA A 8 0.13 13.00 -27.90
C ALA A 8 0.59 13.10 -26.44
N GLN A 9 0.59 14.31 -25.87
CA GLN A 9 0.86 14.49 -24.44
C GLN A 9 -0.30 13.99 -23.59
N TRP A 10 -1.55 14.25 -24.00
CA TRP A 10 -2.74 13.78 -23.29
C TRP A 10 -2.86 12.25 -23.28
N GLU A 11 -2.60 11.58 -24.40
CA GLU A 11 -2.63 10.11 -24.49
C GLU A 11 -1.61 9.44 -23.56
N ASN A 12 -0.48 10.09 -23.27
CA ASN A 12 0.51 9.59 -22.31
C ASN A 12 0.22 10.02 -20.87
N LEU A 13 -0.38 11.19 -20.68
CA LEU A 13 -0.62 11.78 -19.36
C LEU A 13 -1.87 11.19 -18.71
N LYS A 14 -2.89 10.83 -19.50
CA LYS A 14 -4.11 10.17 -19.02
C LYS A 14 -3.86 8.82 -18.32
N PRO A 15 -3.10 7.86 -18.88
CA PRO A 15 -2.79 6.61 -18.18
C PRO A 15 -1.90 6.86 -16.95
N ALA A 16 -0.95 7.79 -17.01
CA ALA A 16 -0.10 8.14 -15.86
C ALA A 16 -0.91 8.77 -14.71
N LEU A 17 -1.91 9.60 -15.01
CA LEU A 17 -2.84 10.13 -14.02
C LEU A 17 -3.77 9.04 -13.48
N LEU A 18 -4.34 8.20 -14.35
CA LEU A 18 -5.18 7.09 -13.92
C LEU A 18 -4.43 6.15 -12.99
N GLU A 19 -3.21 5.74 -13.37
CA GLU A 19 -2.31 4.95 -12.54
C GLU A 19 -2.07 5.65 -11.20
N ARG A 20 -1.66 6.92 -11.20
CA ARG A 20 -1.33 7.64 -9.97
C ARG A 20 -2.53 7.83 -9.03
N PHE A 21 -3.75 8.05 -9.55
CA PHE A 21 -4.94 8.28 -8.74
C PHE A 21 -5.64 6.96 -8.32
N THR A 22 -5.65 5.92 -9.14
CA THR A 22 -6.12 4.58 -8.72
C THR A 22 -5.15 3.93 -7.71
N THR A 23 -3.84 4.21 -7.83
CA THR A 23 -2.84 3.73 -6.88
C THR A 23 -2.91 4.49 -5.54
N SER A 24 -3.27 5.78 -5.56
CA SER A 24 -3.50 6.55 -4.32
C SER A 24 -4.65 6.00 -3.47
N ASP A 25 -5.78 5.63 -4.09
CA ASP A 25 -6.91 5.05 -3.34
C ASP A 25 -6.59 3.65 -2.78
N SER A 26 -5.80 2.86 -3.50
CA SER A 26 -5.40 1.52 -3.05
C SER A 26 -4.33 1.57 -1.97
N SER A 27 -3.31 2.43 -2.11
CA SER A 27 -2.29 2.63 -1.08
C SER A 27 -2.86 3.22 0.22
N LEU A 28 -3.81 4.15 0.15
CA LEU A 28 -4.53 4.64 1.34
C LEU A 28 -5.31 3.53 2.04
N LYS A 29 -6.04 2.70 1.28
CA LYS A 29 -6.75 1.54 1.86
C LYS A 29 -5.80 0.53 2.50
N ILE A 30 -4.67 0.24 1.88
CA ILE A 30 -3.67 -0.68 2.44
C ILE A 30 -3.04 -0.07 3.70
N PHE A 31 -2.80 1.24 3.72
CA PHE A 31 -2.32 1.95 4.91
C PHE A 31 -3.32 1.87 6.06
N GLU A 32 -4.60 2.11 5.81
CA GLU A 32 -5.66 1.97 6.81
C GLU A 32 -5.74 0.52 7.32
N GLN A 33 -5.68 -0.46 6.43
CA GLN A 33 -5.63 -1.88 6.81
C GLN A 33 -4.42 -2.19 7.69
N LEU A 34 -3.22 -1.73 7.35
CA LEU A 34 -2.01 -1.91 8.18
C LEU A 34 -2.18 -1.27 9.57
N LYS A 35 -2.83 -0.11 9.63
CA LYS A 35 -3.08 0.62 10.89
C LYS A 35 -4.11 -0.07 11.79
N GLU A 36 -5.14 -0.67 11.20
CA GLU A 36 -6.18 -1.40 11.93
C GLU A 36 -5.82 -2.86 12.21
N ARG A 37 -4.76 -3.39 11.56
CA ARG A 37 -4.39 -4.79 11.65
C ARG A 37 -3.73 -5.16 12.98
N LYS A 38 -4.56 -5.59 13.92
CA LYS A 38 -4.14 -6.23 15.18
C LYS A 38 -4.08 -7.75 15.04
N GLN A 39 -3.27 -8.41 15.85
CA GLN A 39 -3.28 -9.87 15.95
C GLN A 39 -4.64 -10.32 16.51
N LYS A 40 -5.27 -11.32 15.90
CA LYS A 40 -6.51 -11.91 16.44
C LYS A 40 -6.19 -12.95 17.51
N LEU A 41 -7.10 -13.14 18.46
CA LEU A 41 -6.93 -14.09 19.58
C LEU A 41 -6.77 -15.55 19.13
N ASP A 42 -7.35 -15.91 17.99
CA ASP A 42 -7.31 -17.24 17.37
C ASP A 42 -6.22 -17.35 16.29
N GLU A 43 -5.49 -16.27 16.02
CA GLU A 43 -4.50 -16.21 14.97
C GLU A 43 -3.08 -16.48 15.48
N THR A 44 -2.39 -17.40 14.80
CA THR A 44 -0.98 -17.66 15.07
C THR A 44 -0.11 -16.46 14.71
N ILE A 45 0.98 -16.27 15.47
CA ILE A 45 1.94 -15.19 15.23
C ILE A 45 2.49 -15.26 13.79
N SER A 46 2.74 -16.46 13.26
CA SER A 46 3.21 -16.66 11.89
C SER A 46 2.19 -16.19 10.84
N SER A 47 0.91 -16.52 11.02
CA SER A 47 -0.16 -16.05 10.13
C SER A 47 -0.29 -14.53 10.17
N TYR A 48 -0.22 -13.95 11.37
CA TYR A 48 -0.24 -12.49 11.55
C TYR A 48 0.95 -11.82 10.86
N HIS A 49 2.15 -12.37 11.06
CA HIS A 49 3.39 -11.91 10.43
C HIS A 49 3.27 -11.92 8.89
N ASP A 50 2.79 -13.02 8.32
CA ASP A 50 2.69 -13.17 6.87
C ASP A 50 1.65 -12.21 6.28
N ALA A 51 0.53 -12.01 6.97
CA ALA A 51 -0.50 -11.05 6.57
C ALA A 51 0.03 -9.60 6.56
N VAL A 52 0.73 -9.18 7.62
CA VAL A 52 1.32 -7.82 7.70
C VAL A 52 2.44 -7.68 6.67
N THR A 53 3.29 -8.69 6.49
CA THR A 53 4.35 -8.68 5.47
C THR A 53 3.80 -8.51 4.07
N LYS A 54 2.70 -9.21 3.75
CA LYS A 54 2.01 -9.09 2.46
C LYS A 54 1.48 -7.67 2.26
N LEU A 55 0.78 -7.12 3.25
CA LEU A 55 0.27 -5.74 3.19
C LEU A 55 1.39 -4.70 3.05
N CYS A 56 2.52 -4.89 3.75
CA CYS A 56 3.68 -4.01 3.60
C CYS A 56 4.25 -4.04 2.18
N ARG A 57 4.34 -5.23 1.55
CA ARG A 57 4.81 -5.36 0.17
C ARG A 57 3.84 -4.78 -0.86
N GLU A 58 2.54 -4.91 -0.62
CA GLU A 58 1.50 -4.32 -1.47
C GLU A 58 1.45 -2.80 -1.34
N TYR A 59 1.76 -2.25 -0.16
CA TYR A 59 1.87 -0.81 0.06
C TYR A 59 3.13 -0.22 -0.57
N ASP A 60 4.28 -0.83 -0.30
CA ASP A 60 5.58 -0.42 -0.84
C ASP A 60 6.51 -1.63 -0.91
N SER A 61 6.79 -2.09 -2.13
CA SER A 61 7.70 -3.21 -2.38
C SER A 61 9.14 -2.95 -1.90
N SER A 62 9.51 -1.69 -1.68
CA SER A 62 10.80 -1.25 -1.16
C SER A 62 10.79 -0.90 0.33
N MET A 63 9.70 -1.20 1.04
CA MET A 63 9.54 -0.84 2.45
C MET A 63 10.67 -1.40 3.32
N SER A 64 11.25 -0.54 4.16
CA SER A 64 12.31 -0.94 5.06
C SER A 64 11.84 -1.95 6.11
N GLN A 65 12.70 -2.90 6.48
CA GLN A 65 12.42 -3.88 7.52
C GLN A 65 12.07 -3.23 8.87
N LYS A 66 12.68 -2.07 9.20
CA LYS A 66 12.36 -1.33 10.43
C LYS A 66 10.90 -0.86 10.45
N MET A 67 10.39 -0.37 9.33
CA MET A 67 9.00 0.07 9.20
C MET A 67 8.04 -1.12 9.36
N MET A 68 8.37 -2.25 8.72
CA MET A 68 7.58 -3.49 8.83
C MET A 68 7.53 -4.02 10.27
N ILE A 69 8.66 -3.99 10.99
CA ILE A 69 8.72 -4.36 12.42
C ILE A 69 7.85 -3.42 13.26
N SER A 70 7.85 -2.11 12.96
CA SER A 70 7.01 -1.16 13.68
C SER A 70 5.51 -1.46 13.51
N TRP A 71 5.08 -1.88 12.32
CA TRP A 71 3.70 -2.32 12.09
C TRP A 71 3.34 -3.56 12.90
N LEU A 72 4.22 -4.58 12.86
CA LEU A 72 4.03 -5.82 13.63
C LEU A 72 3.94 -5.55 15.14
N GLN A 73 4.82 -4.71 15.68
CA GLN A 73 4.85 -4.40 17.11
C GLN A 73 3.60 -3.64 17.56
N ASN A 74 3.06 -2.75 16.72
CA ASN A 74 1.86 -2.00 17.05
C ASN A 74 0.62 -2.90 17.17
N GLY A 75 0.50 -3.95 16.34
CA GLY A 75 -0.68 -4.82 16.38
C GLY A 75 -0.61 -5.97 17.39
N ILE A 76 0.55 -6.23 18.00
CA ILE A 76 0.74 -7.23 19.07
C ILE A 76 0.48 -6.62 20.46
N LYS A 77 0.70 -5.31 20.63
CA LYS A 77 0.69 -4.64 21.93
C LYS A 77 -0.67 -4.57 22.65
N ASP A 78 -1.76 -4.87 21.96
CA ASP A 78 -3.13 -4.75 22.48
C ASP A 78 -3.83 -6.11 22.72
N SER A 79 -3.08 -7.23 22.72
CA SER A 79 -3.62 -8.55 23.09
C SER A 79 -3.37 -8.89 24.56
#